data_AF-X0X2E4-F1
#
_entry.id   AF-X0X2E4-F1
#
_cell.length_a   1.000
_cell.length_b   1.000
_cell.length_c   1.000
_cell.angle_alpha   90.00
_cell.angle_beta   90.00
_cell.angle_gamma   90.00
#
_symmetry.space_group_name_H-M   'P 1'
#
loop_
_entity.id
_entity.type
_entity.pdbx_description
1 polymer ?
#
loop_
_entity_poly.entity_id
_entity_poly.type
_entity_poly.pdbx_seq_one_letter_code
_entity_poly.pdbx_strand_id
1 'polypeptide(L)'
;DSFVILLTDGVSTMDRMIPDFLKDYDSDSNDPGTYPDYGSNHLDDVALYARTNNLRDDLDGDQNLILYTIYAFGSDPNAENLLKDAAKNGGFIDRDGNNGPNLTAEWDADSDGDPDTYYQADNGYLLEANLIQAINDILARASSGTAVSILATAEEGEGNLVQAYFRPTVPVDLTQVTWIGYLQSLWVDSHGYLREDTDQDHGLDVTKDSVVTYFLDPATGDTKVKRFSTSTPYPNVDTDPYTILQMN
;
A
#
# COMPACT_ATOMS: atom_id res chain seq x y z
N ASP A 1 -3.68 3.15 9.11
CA ASP A 1 -2.96 4.23 8.40
C ASP A 1 -3.78 5.50 8.38
N SER A 2 -3.10 6.64 8.46
CA SER A 2 -3.68 7.97 8.36
C SER A 2 -3.16 8.66 7.11
N PHE A 3 -4.02 9.42 6.43
CA PHE A 3 -3.72 10.02 5.12
C PHE A 3 -3.89 11.54 5.18
N VAL A 4 -3.00 12.27 4.50
CA VAL A 4 -3.07 13.72 4.38
C VAL A 4 -2.98 14.10 2.91
N ILE A 5 -3.91 14.93 2.45
CA ILE A 5 -3.82 15.60 1.13
C ILE A 5 -3.42 17.05 1.37
N LEU A 6 -2.27 17.45 0.84
CA LEU A 6 -1.80 18.82 0.81
C LEU A 6 -2.08 19.43 -0.57
N LEU A 7 -3.05 20.34 -0.62
CA LEU A 7 -3.39 21.11 -1.83
C LEU A 7 -2.82 22.52 -1.73
N THR A 8 -1.88 22.87 -2.60
CA THR A 8 -1.13 24.14 -2.50
C THR A 8 -0.45 24.53 -3.82
N ASP A 9 -0.10 25.79 -3.98
CA ASP A 9 0.80 26.29 -5.02
C ASP A 9 2.29 26.07 -4.68
N GLY A 10 2.60 25.43 -3.54
CA GLY A 10 3.93 24.91 -3.21
C GLY A 10 5.00 25.96 -2.94
N VAL A 11 4.67 27.25 -3.02
CA VAL A 11 5.66 28.32 -2.81
C VAL A 11 5.98 28.42 -1.32
N SER A 12 7.09 27.80 -0.92
CA SER A 12 7.57 27.86 0.46
C SER A 12 7.96 29.30 0.83
N THR A 13 7.35 29.79 1.91
CA THR A 13 7.69 31.07 2.56
C THR A 13 7.51 30.92 4.07
N MET A 14 8.39 31.57 4.85
CA MET A 14 8.27 31.74 6.31
C MET A 14 8.09 30.44 7.13
N ASP A 15 8.75 29.34 6.75
CA ASP A 15 8.54 28.00 7.34
C ASP A 15 9.74 27.45 8.14
N ARG A 16 10.78 28.27 8.39
CA ARG A 16 11.99 27.85 9.12
C ARG A 16 11.83 27.61 10.63
N MET A 17 10.65 27.87 11.19
CA MET A 17 10.39 27.80 12.63
C MET A 17 9.94 26.40 13.08
N ILE A 18 10.67 25.37 12.63
CA ILE A 18 10.47 23.97 13.06
C ILE A 18 11.64 23.51 13.95
N PRO A 19 11.45 22.43 14.75
CA PRO A 19 12.54 21.81 15.50
C PRO A 19 13.74 21.44 14.62
N ASP A 20 14.96 21.65 15.13
CA ASP A 20 16.18 21.46 14.33
C ASP A 20 16.39 20.03 13.82
N PHE A 21 15.86 19.02 14.52
CA PHE A 21 15.96 17.62 14.09
C PHE A 21 15.07 17.26 12.89
N LEU A 22 14.17 18.17 12.48
CA LEU A 22 13.28 18.01 11.32
C LEU A 22 13.73 18.82 10.10
N LYS A 23 14.88 19.49 10.15
CA LYS A 23 15.35 20.40 9.09
C LYS A 23 16.30 19.75 8.07
N ASP A 24 16.65 18.50 8.30
CA ASP A 24 17.62 17.66 7.56
C ASP A 24 17.43 16.20 8.03
N TYR A 25 16.16 15.78 8.15
CA TYR A 25 15.78 14.45 8.65
C TYR A 25 16.08 13.37 7.62
N ASP A 26 15.96 13.66 6.33
CA ASP A 26 16.26 12.73 5.26
C ASP A 26 17.77 12.66 4.90
N SER A 27 18.56 13.63 5.38
CA SER A 27 20.00 13.71 5.17
C SER A 27 20.43 13.81 3.70
N ASP A 28 19.59 14.40 2.85
CA ASP A 28 19.83 14.52 1.41
C ASP A 28 20.82 15.66 1.03
N SER A 29 21.20 16.50 2.02
CA SER A 29 22.11 17.65 1.87
C SER A 29 21.59 18.79 0.98
N ASN A 30 20.28 18.86 0.72
CA ASN A 30 19.65 19.93 -0.05
C ASN A 30 19.09 21.05 0.83
N ASP A 31 19.27 20.99 2.16
CA ASP A 31 18.68 21.95 3.10
C ASP A 31 19.43 23.29 3.23
N PRO A 32 18.71 24.42 3.41
CA PRO A 32 17.26 24.58 3.35
C PRO A 32 16.74 24.89 1.93
N GLY A 33 17.51 24.57 0.88
CA GLY A 33 17.23 24.99 -0.50
C GLY A 33 17.26 26.51 -0.72
N THR A 34 16.82 26.95 -1.91
CA THR A 34 16.74 28.37 -2.30
C THR A 34 15.29 28.78 -2.56
N TYR A 35 14.66 29.40 -1.56
CA TYR A 35 13.25 29.82 -1.60
C TYR A 35 13.07 31.31 -1.24
N PRO A 36 11.98 31.96 -1.72
CA PRO A 36 11.63 33.33 -1.34
C PRO A 36 11.29 33.47 0.16
N ASP A 37 11.34 34.71 0.67
CA ASP A 37 10.73 35.10 1.96
C ASP A 37 10.95 34.12 3.14
N TYR A 38 12.21 33.74 3.39
CA TYR A 38 12.59 32.81 4.45
C TYR A 38 11.93 31.42 4.33
N GLY A 39 11.57 31.00 3.12
CA GLY A 39 11.19 29.63 2.81
C GLY A 39 12.34 28.63 2.97
N SER A 40 11.99 27.36 2.89
CA SER A 40 12.86 26.19 2.97
C SER A 40 12.28 24.98 2.22
N ASN A 41 13.05 23.91 2.09
CA ASN A 41 12.56 22.62 1.59
C ASN A 41 12.00 21.69 2.67
N HIS A 42 12.08 22.03 3.96
CA HIS A 42 11.81 21.14 5.12
C HIS A 42 10.47 20.37 5.13
N LEU A 43 9.55 20.66 4.22
CA LEU A 43 8.36 19.85 4.02
C LEU A 43 8.70 18.40 3.66
N ASP A 44 9.76 18.16 2.88
CA ASP A 44 10.26 16.83 2.51
C ASP A 44 10.73 16.02 3.73
N ASP A 45 11.48 16.64 4.63
CA ASP A 45 11.94 16.10 5.90
C ASP A 45 10.78 15.75 6.83
N VAL A 46 9.86 16.70 6.99
CA VAL A 46 8.68 16.54 7.84
C VAL A 46 7.79 15.42 7.29
N ALA A 47 7.69 15.30 5.97
CA ALA A 47 6.98 14.20 5.32
C ALA A 47 7.64 12.85 5.61
N LEU A 48 8.97 12.73 5.49
CA LEU A 48 9.68 11.50 5.82
C LEU A 48 9.54 11.14 7.30
N TYR A 49 9.68 12.12 8.20
CA TYR A 49 9.50 11.92 9.64
C TYR A 49 8.11 11.37 9.94
N ALA A 50 7.07 12.00 9.39
CA ALA A 50 5.68 11.59 9.60
C ALA A 50 5.38 10.20 9.03
N ARG A 51 6.06 9.80 7.95
CA ARG A 51 5.90 8.49 7.29
C ARG A 51 6.59 7.35 8.05
N THR A 52 7.68 7.64 8.75
CA THR A 52 8.58 6.64 9.35
C THR A 52 8.48 6.54 10.87
N ASN A 53 7.89 7.54 11.55
CA ASN A 53 7.75 7.54 13.00
C ASN A 53 6.32 7.27 13.44
N ASN A 54 6.18 6.55 14.55
CA ASN A 54 4.91 6.46 15.24
C ASN A 54 4.62 7.80 15.94
N LEU A 55 3.59 8.52 15.46
CA LEU A 55 3.20 9.83 15.99
C LEU A 55 2.34 9.73 17.26
N ARG A 56 1.90 8.52 17.61
CA ARG A 56 1.08 8.25 18.79
C ARG A 56 1.49 6.94 19.45
N ASP A 57 2.31 7.07 20.49
CA ASP A 57 2.77 5.97 21.34
C ASP A 57 1.69 5.39 22.26
N ASP A 58 0.54 6.06 22.36
CA ASP A 58 -0.59 5.66 23.19
C ASP A 58 -1.55 4.67 22.52
N LEU A 59 -1.33 4.32 21.25
CA LEU A 59 -2.11 3.33 20.50
C LEU A 59 -1.23 2.16 20.05
N ASP A 60 -1.85 0.99 19.93
CA ASP A 60 -1.20 -0.18 19.35
C ASP A 60 -0.97 0.00 17.84
N GLY A 61 0.20 -0.42 17.36
CA GLY A 61 0.62 -0.33 15.96
C GLY A 61 1.19 1.04 15.58
N ASP A 62 1.79 1.11 14.39
CA ASP A 62 2.44 2.34 13.92
C ASP A 62 1.39 3.36 13.45
N GLN A 63 1.38 4.53 14.09
CA GLN A 63 0.52 5.66 13.71
C GLN A 63 1.34 6.66 12.89
N ASN A 64 1.67 6.28 11.66
CA ASN A 64 2.35 7.15 10.69
C ASN A 64 1.34 7.78 9.71
N LEU A 65 1.82 8.78 8.96
CA LEU A 65 1.05 9.49 7.94
C LEU A 65 1.56 9.14 6.55
N ILE A 66 0.63 9.03 5.60
CA ILE A 66 0.91 8.99 4.17
C ILE A 66 0.50 10.33 3.57
N LEU A 67 1.45 11.02 2.94
CA LEU A 67 1.25 12.33 2.33
C LEU A 67 0.95 12.20 0.84
N TYR A 68 -0.04 12.96 0.38
CA TYR A 68 -0.36 13.20 -1.01
C TYR A 68 -0.23 14.70 -1.27
N THR A 69 0.50 15.09 -2.31
CA THR A 69 0.65 16.51 -2.66
C THR A 69 -0.05 16.80 -3.97
N ILE A 70 -0.88 17.84 -4.00
CA ILE A 70 -1.51 18.35 -5.21
C ILE A 70 -0.98 19.76 -5.45
N TYR A 71 -0.07 19.87 -6.42
CA TYR A 71 0.45 21.15 -6.89
C TYR A 71 -0.61 21.84 -7.75
N ALA A 72 -1.19 22.92 -7.24
CA ALA A 72 -2.35 23.55 -7.85
C ALA A 72 -2.07 25.00 -8.22
N PHE A 73 -2.34 25.34 -9.49
CA PHE A 73 -2.28 26.70 -10.03
C PHE A 73 -0.91 27.40 -9.91
N GLY A 74 0.17 26.67 -9.62
CA GLY A 74 1.53 27.19 -9.55
C GLY A 74 2.29 27.09 -10.88
N SER A 75 3.42 27.78 -10.95
CA SER A 75 4.36 27.66 -12.09
C SER A 75 5.84 27.80 -11.68
N ASP A 76 6.12 27.74 -10.37
CA ASP A 76 7.48 27.82 -9.82
C ASP A 76 8.11 26.42 -9.81
N PRO A 77 9.22 26.19 -10.53
CA PRO A 77 9.90 24.90 -10.54
C PRO A 77 10.42 24.47 -9.16
N ASN A 78 10.80 25.40 -8.28
CA ASN A 78 11.25 25.06 -6.94
C ASN A 78 10.09 24.55 -6.08
N ALA A 79 8.91 25.16 -6.21
CA ALA A 79 7.69 24.70 -5.56
C ALA A 79 7.26 23.31 -6.06
N GLU A 80 7.35 23.10 -7.37
CA GLU A 80 7.05 21.81 -7.99
C GLU A 80 7.97 20.71 -7.45
N ASN A 81 9.29 20.93 -7.46
CA ASN A 81 10.27 19.97 -6.97
C ASN A 81 10.07 19.69 -5.47
N LEU A 82 9.86 20.73 -4.66
CA LEU A 82 9.57 20.57 -3.23
C LEU A 82 8.38 19.63 -2.96
N LEU A 83 7.30 19.79 -3.71
CA LEU A 83 6.12 18.94 -3.55
C LEU A 83 6.38 17.51 -4.03
N LYS A 84 7.18 17.32 -5.09
CA LYS A 84 7.63 15.98 -5.51
C LYS A 84 8.49 15.32 -4.44
N ASP A 85 9.48 16.02 -3.91
CA ASP A 85 10.35 15.47 -2.87
C ASP A 85 9.54 15.12 -1.60
N ALA A 86 8.60 15.96 -1.21
CA ALA A 86 7.67 15.67 -0.12
C ALA A 86 6.74 14.48 -0.39
N ALA A 87 6.22 14.33 -1.60
CA ALA A 87 5.40 13.17 -1.99
C ALA A 87 6.22 11.88 -2.00
N LYS A 88 7.44 11.92 -2.51
CA LYS A 88 8.38 10.79 -2.48
C LYS A 88 8.67 10.36 -1.03
N ASN A 89 9.06 11.30 -0.18
CA ASN A 89 9.41 11.05 1.20
C ASN A 89 8.21 10.69 2.10
N GLY A 90 7.03 11.23 1.79
CA GLY A 90 5.81 11.01 2.59
C GLY A 90 4.87 9.93 2.07
N GLY A 91 5.03 9.48 0.82
CA GLY A 91 4.06 8.63 0.12
C GLY A 91 4.57 7.25 -0.27
N PHE A 92 5.87 6.98 -0.10
CA PHE A 92 6.50 5.73 -0.53
C PHE A 92 5.97 4.48 0.18
N ILE A 93 6.10 3.35 -0.50
CA ILE A 93 5.87 2.00 0.02
C ILE A 93 7.25 1.36 0.21
N ASP A 94 7.67 1.19 1.46
CA ASP A 94 8.94 0.53 1.80
C ASP A 94 8.90 -0.95 1.38
N ARG A 95 9.77 -1.34 0.46
CA ARG A 95 9.84 -2.71 -0.10
C ARG A 95 11.04 -3.49 0.41
N ASP A 96 12.07 -2.82 0.90
CA ASP A 96 13.31 -3.46 1.34
C ASP A 96 13.54 -3.37 2.87
N GLY A 97 12.64 -2.69 3.59
CA GLY A 97 12.61 -2.59 5.05
C GLY A 97 13.58 -1.58 5.63
N ASN A 98 14.02 -0.60 4.84
CA ASN A 98 15.00 0.40 5.27
C ASN A 98 14.38 1.71 5.81
N ASN A 99 13.05 1.82 5.79
CA ASN A 99 12.29 3.04 6.15
C ASN A 99 12.64 4.28 5.32
N GLY A 100 12.89 4.14 4.02
CA GLY A 100 13.17 5.25 3.12
C GLY A 100 12.90 4.92 1.64
N PRO A 101 12.74 5.93 0.77
CA PRO A 101 12.43 5.75 -0.66
C PRO A 101 13.69 5.60 -1.52
N ASN A 102 14.52 4.59 -1.28
CA ASN A 102 15.79 4.40 -1.99
C ASN A 102 15.62 3.74 -3.36
N LEU A 103 14.57 2.94 -3.57
CA LEU A 103 14.30 2.27 -4.84
C LEU A 103 13.24 3.03 -5.62
N THR A 104 13.43 3.21 -6.93
CA THR A 104 12.43 3.87 -7.80
C THR A 104 11.05 3.23 -7.67
N ALA A 105 10.97 1.90 -7.60
CA ALA A 105 9.70 1.18 -7.47
C ALA A 105 8.92 1.45 -6.16
N GLU A 106 9.53 2.11 -5.16
CA GLU A 106 8.87 2.45 -3.89
C GLU A 106 8.08 3.75 -3.95
N TRP A 107 8.45 4.63 -4.89
CA TRP A 107 7.85 5.96 -5.02
C TRP A 107 7.35 6.28 -6.42
N ASP A 108 7.83 5.61 -7.47
CA ASP A 108 7.42 5.77 -8.88
C ASP A 108 7.23 4.36 -9.47
N ALA A 109 6.07 3.77 -9.19
CA ALA A 109 5.76 2.40 -9.58
C ALA A 109 5.38 2.27 -11.06
N ASP A 110 4.83 3.33 -11.67
CA ASP A 110 4.43 3.37 -13.07
C ASP A 110 5.52 3.86 -14.02
N SER A 111 6.65 4.32 -13.48
CA SER A 111 7.83 4.78 -14.21
C SER A 111 7.57 6.03 -15.06
N ASP A 112 6.68 6.91 -14.61
CA ASP A 112 6.42 8.19 -15.27
C ASP A 112 7.42 9.30 -14.86
N GLY A 113 8.21 9.04 -13.81
CA GLY A 113 9.26 9.93 -13.29
C GLY A 113 8.80 10.88 -12.20
N ASP A 114 7.52 10.88 -11.86
CA ASP A 114 6.94 11.60 -10.73
C ASP A 114 6.55 10.62 -9.61
N PRO A 115 6.49 11.05 -8.34
CA PRO A 115 6.05 10.17 -7.28
C PRO A 115 4.57 9.80 -7.41
N ASP A 116 4.20 8.54 -7.12
CA ASP A 116 2.84 7.99 -7.21
C ASP A 116 1.79 8.79 -6.39
N THR A 117 2.23 9.55 -5.39
CA THR A 117 1.39 10.38 -4.50
C THR A 117 1.47 11.88 -4.81
N TYR A 118 2.17 12.26 -5.88
CA TYR A 118 2.23 13.61 -6.41
C TYR A 118 1.21 13.79 -7.54
N TYR A 119 0.54 14.95 -7.56
CA TYR A 119 -0.37 15.32 -8.64
C TYR A 119 -0.22 16.79 -8.99
N GLN A 120 -0.43 17.15 -10.26
CA GLN A 120 -0.35 18.52 -10.73
C GLN A 120 -1.62 18.98 -11.44
N ALA A 121 -2.18 20.10 -11.00
CA ALA A 121 -3.43 20.68 -11.49
C ALA A 121 -3.26 22.16 -11.86
N ASP A 122 -3.10 22.46 -13.15
CA ASP A 122 -2.99 23.84 -13.64
C ASP A 122 -4.36 24.54 -13.78
N ASN A 123 -5.46 23.78 -13.69
CA ASN A 123 -6.82 24.31 -13.82
C ASN A 123 -7.83 23.50 -12.99
N GLY A 124 -9.06 24.03 -12.85
CA GLY A 124 -10.09 23.43 -12.00
C GLY A 124 -10.56 22.04 -12.45
N TYR A 125 -10.55 21.73 -13.75
CA TYR A 125 -10.93 20.40 -14.23
C TYR A 125 -9.87 19.35 -13.88
N LEU A 126 -8.59 19.72 -14.03
CA LEU A 126 -7.48 18.87 -13.59
C LEU A 126 -7.45 18.70 -12.08
N LEU A 127 -7.78 19.76 -11.32
CA LEU A 127 -7.87 19.69 -9.87
C LEU A 127 -8.91 18.66 -9.42
N GLU A 128 -10.11 18.69 -10.01
CA GLU A 128 -11.16 17.71 -9.73
C GLU A 128 -10.69 16.28 -10.06
N ALA A 129 -10.11 16.08 -11.25
CA ALA A 129 -9.63 14.78 -11.69
C ALA A 129 -8.53 14.22 -10.75
N ASN A 130 -7.53 15.03 -10.42
CA ASN A 130 -6.42 14.63 -9.57
C ASN A 130 -6.84 14.39 -8.12
N LEU A 131 -7.76 15.20 -7.60
CA LEU A 131 -8.30 14.98 -6.26
C LEU A 131 -9.06 13.65 -6.17
N ILE A 132 -9.85 13.31 -7.20
CA ILE A 132 -10.53 12.02 -7.29
C ILE A 132 -9.50 10.88 -7.37
N GLN A 133 -8.44 11.03 -8.15
CA GLN A 133 -7.37 10.03 -8.24
C GLN A 133 -6.67 9.82 -6.89
N ALA A 134 -6.26 10.88 -6.20
CA ALA A 134 -5.65 10.80 -4.88
C ALA A 134 -6.57 10.11 -3.85
N ILE A 135 -7.86 10.46 -3.83
CA ILE A 135 -8.84 9.82 -2.95
C ILE A 135 -9.01 8.33 -3.29
N ASN A 136 -9.06 7.97 -4.57
CA ASN A 136 -9.17 6.57 -4.99
C ASN A 136 -7.94 5.75 -4.60
N ASP A 137 -6.73 6.33 -4.70
CA ASP A 137 -5.52 5.67 -4.23
C ASP A 137 -5.53 5.48 -2.70
N ILE A 138 -5.93 6.51 -1.95
CA ILE A 138 -6.14 6.41 -0.50
C ILE A 138 -7.12 5.28 -0.16
N LEU A 139 -8.25 5.20 -0.87
CA LEU A 139 -9.24 4.15 -0.66
C LEU A 139 -8.67 2.75 -0.99
N ALA A 140 -7.84 2.63 -2.02
CA ALA A 140 -7.16 1.38 -2.35
C ALA A 140 -6.21 0.96 -1.22
N ARG A 141 -5.39 1.89 -0.70
CA ARG A 141 -4.46 1.64 0.41
C ARG A 141 -5.19 1.33 1.73
N ALA A 142 -6.26 2.06 2.02
CA ALA A 142 -7.06 1.87 3.24
C ALA A 142 -7.88 0.56 3.24
N SER A 143 -8.10 -0.05 2.07
CA SER A 143 -8.93 -1.26 1.94
C SER A 143 -8.24 -2.57 2.31
N SER A 144 -7.04 -2.56 2.85
CA SER A 144 -6.33 -3.79 3.26
C SER A 144 -6.94 -4.50 4.49
N GLY A 145 -8.02 -3.98 5.08
CA GLY A 145 -8.71 -4.58 6.22
C GLY A 145 -9.91 -5.46 5.84
N THR A 146 -9.71 -6.60 5.18
CA THR A 146 -10.80 -7.59 5.09
C THR A 146 -10.80 -8.45 6.34
N ALA A 147 -11.85 -8.33 7.14
CA ALA A 147 -12.05 -9.12 8.35
C ALA A 147 -12.12 -10.61 7.98
N VAL A 148 -11.06 -11.36 8.29
CA VAL A 148 -11.08 -12.82 8.21
C VAL A 148 -11.96 -13.34 9.34
N SER A 149 -13.19 -13.75 9.03
CA SER A 149 -14.05 -14.45 9.99
C SER A 149 -13.72 -15.93 10.00
N ILE A 150 -12.85 -16.37 10.91
CA ILE A 150 -12.59 -17.80 11.13
C ILE A 150 -13.73 -18.36 11.97
N LEU A 151 -14.63 -19.15 11.38
CA LEU A 151 -15.52 -20.04 12.13
C LEU A 151 -14.93 -21.46 12.13
N ALA A 152 -13.81 -21.66 12.81
CA ALA A 152 -13.22 -22.99 12.98
C ALA A 152 -13.77 -23.65 14.26
N THR A 153 -14.74 -24.54 14.11
CA THR A 153 -14.83 -25.75 14.94
C THR A 153 -13.95 -26.80 14.24
N ALA A 154 -12.96 -27.48 14.84
CA ALA A 154 -12.97 -28.13 16.14
C ALA A 154 -11.54 -28.40 16.66
N GLU A 155 -11.45 -28.71 17.96
CA GLU A 155 -10.22 -29.03 18.70
C GLU A 155 -9.48 -30.30 18.24
N GLU A 156 -9.97 -31.05 17.25
CA GLU A 156 -9.28 -32.18 16.59
C GLU A 156 -10.17 -32.62 15.40
N GLY A 157 -9.98 -32.10 14.19
CA GLY A 157 -10.73 -32.58 13.02
C GLY A 157 -10.74 -31.69 11.78
N GLU A 158 -11.10 -32.33 10.65
CA GLU A 158 -11.40 -31.69 9.37
C GLU A 158 -12.50 -30.62 9.52
N GLY A 159 -12.39 -29.52 8.77
CA GLY A 159 -13.25 -28.36 8.90
C GLY A 159 -13.41 -27.58 7.59
N ASN A 160 -14.09 -26.43 7.69
CA ASN A 160 -14.29 -25.50 6.58
C ASN A 160 -13.98 -24.08 7.04
N LEU A 161 -13.16 -23.38 6.26
CA LEU A 161 -12.82 -21.97 6.41
C LEU A 161 -13.57 -21.18 5.34
N VAL A 162 -14.45 -20.27 5.77
CA VAL A 162 -15.12 -19.34 4.87
C VAL A 162 -14.51 -17.96 5.05
N GLN A 163 -13.97 -17.38 3.98
CA GLN A 163 -13.35 -16.07 3.98
C GLN A 163 -14.09 -15.14 3.02
N ALA A 164 -14.40 -13.93 3.49
CA ALA A 164 -14.88 -12.85 2.64
C ALA A 164 -13.78 -11.80 2.49
N TYR A 165 -13.61 -11.26 1.29
CA TYR A 165 -12.72 -10.13 1.04
C TYR A 165 -13.36 -9.16 0.03
N PHE A 166 -12.96 -7.89 0.08
CA PHE A 166 -13.55 -6.81 -0.70
C PHE A 166 -12.46 -6.09 -1.51
N ARG A 167 -12.78 -5.75 -2.75
CA ARG A 167 -11.95 -4.94 -3.64
C ARG A 167 -12.65 -3.60 -3.92
N PRO A 168 -12.03 -2.46 -3.56
CA PRO A 168 -12.64 -1.14 -3.74
C PRO A 168 -12.89 -0.80 -5.21
N THR A 169 -11.96 -1.17 -6.08
CA THR A 169 -12.02 -0.86 -7.51
C THR A 169 -11.39 -2.00 -8.30
N VAL A 170 -12.12 -2.52 -9.28
CA VAL A 170 -11.59 -3.45 -10.29
C VAL A 170 -11.86 -2.83 -11.67
N PRO A 171 -10.81 -2.63 -12.50
CA PRO A 171 -11.02 -2.21 -13.88
C PRO A 171 -11.63 -3.37 -14.67
N VAL A 172 -12.81 -3.14 -15.27
CA VAL A 172 -13.46 -4.07 -16.20
C VAL A 172 -13.66 -3.33 -17.52
N ASP A 173 -12.82 -3.64 -18.51
CA ASP A 173 -12.74 -2.97 -19.80
C ASP A 173 -12.54 -1.44 -19.67
N LEU A 174 -13.52 -0.65 -20.13
CA LEU A 174 -13.52 0.82 -20.04
C LEU A 174 -14.28 1.35 -18.82
N THR A 175 -14.73 0.46 -17.93
CA THR A 175 -15.55 0.82 -16.77
C THR A 175 -14.87 0.37 -15.48
N GLN A 176 -14.93 1.23 -14.45
CA GLN A 176 -14.50 0.85 -13.11
C GLN A 176 -15.71 0.35 -12.33
N VAL A 177 -15.61 -0.86 -11.80
CA VAL A 177 -16.61 -1.41 -10.88
C VAL A 177 -16.06 -1.25 -9.46
N THR A 178 -16.84 -0.64 -8.59
CA THR A 178 -16.44 -0.36 -7.21
C THR A 178 -17.12 -1.30 -6.21
N TRP A 179 -16.45 -1.54 -5.09
CA TRP A 179 -16.93 -2.34 -3.96
C TRP A 179 -17.38 -3.76 -4.31
N ILE A 180 -16.53 -4.52 -5.01
CA ILE A 180 -16.81 -5.93 -5.29
C ILE A 180 -16.42 -6.76 -4.06
N GLY A 181 -17.35 -7.59 -3.57
CA GLY A 181 -17.09 -8.56 -2.51
C GLY A 181 -16.93 -9.96 -3.08
N TYR A 182 -15.98 -10.70 -2.55
CA TYR A 182 -15.70 -12.10 -2.85
C TYR A 182 -15.91 -12.93 -1.60
N LEU A 183 -16.49 -14.10 -1.78
CA LEU A 183 -16.65 -15.12 -0.74
C LEU A 183 -16.00 -16.39 -1.23
N GLN A 184 -15.04 -16.91 -0.48
CA GLN A 184 -14.41 -18.19 -0.75
C GLN A 184 -14.56 -19.14 0.44
N SER A 185 -14.64 -20.44 0.14
CA SER A 185 -14.72 -21.52 1.10
C SER A 185 -13.55 -22.46 0.82
N LEU A 186 -12.74 -22.73 1.83
CA LEU A 186 -11.60 -23.63 1.80
C LEU A 186 -11.84 -24.74 2.81
N TRP A 187 -11.33 -25.93 2.54
CA TRP A 187 -11.35 -26.98 3.55
C TRP A 187 -10.13 -26.88 4.46
N VAL A 188 -10.30 -27.31 5.70
CA VAL A 188 -9.20 -27.60 6.62
C VAL A 188 -9.13 -29.12 6.70
N ASP A 189 -8.03 -29.71 6.25
CA ASP A 189 -7.87 -31.16 6.33
C ASP A 189 -7.49 -31.63 7.75
N SER A 190 -7.40 -32.95 7.93
CA SER A 190 -7.04 -33.56 9.22
C SER A 190 -5.65 -33.20 9.74
N HIS A 191 -4.79 -32.64 8.90
CA HIS A 191 -3.44 -32.18 9.25
C HIS A 191 -3.36 -30.66 9.42
N GLY A 192 -4.50 -29.96 9.30
CA GLY A 192 -4.60 -28.50 9.45
C GLY A 192 -4.22 -27.71 8.20
N TYR A 193 -4.04 -28.37 7.04
CA TYR A 193 -3.78 -27.65 5.80
C TYR A 193 -5.07 -27.09 5.21
N LEU A 194 -4.98 -25.87 4.67
CA LEU A 194 -6.04 -25.27 3.88
C LEU A 194 -6.03 -25.84 2.46
N ARG A 195 -7.18 -26.23 1.93
CA ARG A 195 -7.33 -26.82 0.59
C ARG A 195 -8.42 -26.16 -0.24
N GLU A 196 -8.14 -25.98 -1.54
CA GLU A 196 -9.10 -25.50 -2.53
C GLU A 196 -9.70 -26.64 -3.36
N ASP A 197 -10.96 -26.48 -3.79
CA ASP A 197 -11.69 -27.37 -4.72
C ASP A 197 -11.08 -27.29 -6.11
N THR A 198 -10.05 -28.12 -6.35
CA THR A 198 -9.23 -28.00 -7.57
C THR A 198 -9.92 -28.64 -8.77
N ASP A 199 -10.65 -29.74 -8.57
CA ASP A 199 -11.39 -30.44 -9.63
C ASP A 199 -12.90 -30.11 -9.65
N GLN A 200 -13.36 -29.21 -8.78
CA GLN A 200 -14.73 -28.69 -8.72
C GLN A 200 -15.77 -29.80 -8.48
N ASP A 201 -15.37 -30.85 -7.75
CA ASP A 201 -16.24 -31.97 -7.43
C ASP A 201 -17.05 -31.76 -6.13
N HIS A 202 -16.80 -30.65 -5.43
CA HIS A 202 -17.42 -30.25 -4.18
C HIS A 202 -17.20 -31.22 -3.02
N GLY A 203 -16.18 -32.07 -3.13
CA GLY A 203 -15.68 -32.96 -2.09
C GLY A 203 -14.23 -32.65 -1.75
N LEU A 204 -13.80 -33.04 -0.54
CA LEU A 204 -12.40 -32.97 -0.17
C LEU A 204 -11.68 -34.25 -0.62
N ASP A 205 -10.77 -34.14 -1.59
CA ASP A 205 -9.85 -35.20 -2.01
C ASP A 205 -8.40 -34.72 -1.84
N VAL A 206 -7.73 -35.19 -0.79
CA VAL A 206 -6.34 -34.80 -0.48
C VAL A 206 -5.33 -35.10 -1.58
N THR A 207 -5.67 -35.95 -2.55
CA THR A 207 -4.81 -36.30 -3.69
C THR A 207 -5.02 -35.41 -4.91
N LYS A 208 -6.10 -34.64 -4.93
CA LYS A 208 -6.47 -33.77 -6.06
C LYS A 208 -6.66 -32.31 -5.67
N ASP A 209 -7.01 -32.05 -4.42
CA ASP A 209 -7.20 -30.70 -3.90
C ASP A 209 -5.89 -30.12 -3.39
N SER A 210 -5.52 -29.02 -4.00
CA SER A 210 -4.26 -28.34 -3.77
C SER A 210 -4.26 -27.67 -2.40
N VAL A 211 -3.13 -27.78 -1.69
CA VAL A 211 -2.90 -27.02 -0.46
C VAL A 211 -2.62 -25.56 -0.80
N VAL A 212 -3.19 -24.64 -0.02
CA VAL A 212 -3.00 -23.20 -0.16
C VAL A 212 -2.47 -22.58 1.13
N THR A 213 -1.59 -21.58 1.00
CA THR A 213 -1.08 -20.79 2.14
C THR A 213 -1.01 -19.32 1.78
N TYR A 214 -1.31 -18.46 2.75
CA TYR A 214 -1.24 -17.01 2.58
C TYR A 214 0.16 -16.50 2.91
N PHE A 215 0.64 -15.51 2.16
CA PHE A 215 1.84 -14.76 2.48
C PHE A 215 1.69 -13.31 2.02
N LEU A 216 2.39 -12.40 2.67
CA LEU A 216 2.52 -11.03 2.19
C LEU A 216 3.66 -10.99 1.18
N ASP A 217 3.40 -10.43 -0.01
CA ASP A 217 4.46 -10.14 -0.95
C ASP A 217 5.31 -8.99 -0.39
N PRO A 218 6.59 -9.21 -0.04
CA PRO A 218 7.43 -8.14 0.48
C PRO A 218 7.61 -6.98 -0.53
N ALA A 219 7.44 -7.24 -1.83
CA ALA A 219 7.62 -6.23 -2.86
C ALA A 219 6.40 -5.33 -3.07
N THR A 220 5.19 -5.74 -2.68
CA THR A 220 3.98 -4.91 -2.89
C THR A 220 3.14 -4.72 -1.63
N GLY A 221 3.43 -5.44 -0.56
CA GLY A 221 2.58 -5.49 0.65
C GLY A 221 1.27 -6.26 0.43
N ASP A 222 1.01 -6.76 -0.78
CA ASP A 222 -0.23 -7.47 -1.07
C ASP A 222 -0.24 -8.87 -0.45
N THR A 223 -1.41 -9.29 0.04
CA THR A 223 -1.61 -10.69 0.39
C THR A 223 -1.72 -11.53 -0.89
N LYS A 224 -0.78 -12.46 -1.07
CA LYS A 224 -0.75 -13.45 -2.14
C LYS A 224 -0.94 -14.86 -1.59
N VAL A 225 -1.30 -15.79 -2.45
CA VAL A 225 -1.54 -17.18 -2.09
C VAL A 225 -0.51 -18.07 -2.78
N LYS A 226 0.20 -18.91 -2.02
CA LYS A 226 0.96 -20.03 -2.60
C LYS A 226 0.00 -21.21 -2.73
N ARG A 227 -0.10 -21.75 -3.93
CA ARG A 227 -0.79 -23.00 -4.21
C ARG A 227 0.20 -24.09 -4.54
N PHE A 228 0.18 -25.19 -3.79
CA PHE A 228 1.09 -26.31 -3.97
C PHE A 228 0.52 -27.36 -4.92
N SER A 229 1.40 -28.06 -5.64
CA SER A 229 0.97 -29.13 -6.54
C SER A 229 0.48 -30.36 -5.78
N THR A 230 -0.49 -31.05 -6.37
CA THR A 230 -1.15 -32.24 -5.80
C THR A 230 -0.34 -33.53 -5.90
N SER A 231 0.88 -33.48 -6.47
CA SER A 231 1.79 -34.64 -6.55
C SER A 231 2.18 -35.18 -5.18
N THR A 232 2.13 -34.33 -4.16
CA THR A 232 2.35 -34.66 -2.75
C THR A 232 1.15 -34.17 -1.96
N PRO A 233 0.34 -35.06 -1.37
CA PRO A 233 -0.84 -34.67 -0.60
C PRO A 233 -0.51 -33.68 0.52
N TYR A 234 0.65 -33.81 1.15
CA TYR A 234 1.10 -32.93 2.24
C TYR A 234 2.45 -32.30 1.85
N PRO A 235 2.43 -31.17 1.12
CA PRO A 235 3.65 -30.51 0.68
C PRO A 235 4.37 -29.86 1.87
N ASN A 236 5.69 -29.83 1.82
CA ASN A 236 6.49 -28.98 2.69
C ASN A 236 6.42 -27.53 2.20
N VAL A 237 5.73 -26.69 2.98
CA VAL A 237 5.45 -25.29 2.63
C VAL A 237 6.70 -24.42 2.40
N ASP A 238 7.86 -24.86 2.89
CA ASP A 238 9.14 -24.14 2.76
C ASP A 238 9.94 -24.56 1.51
N THR A 239 9.80 -25.81 1.05
CA THR A 239 10.69 -26.38 0.03
C THR A 239 10.00 -26.83 -1.24
N ASP A 240 8.71 -27.13 -1.18
CA ASP A 240 8.00 -27.74 -2.30
C ASP A 240 7.56 -26.69 -3.33
N PRO A 241 7.49 -27.07 -4.62
CA PRO A 241 7.12 -26.14 -5.68
C PRO A 241 5.68 -25.67 -5.51
N TYR A 242 5.48 -24.36 -5.72
CA TYR A 242 4.17 -23.71 -5.66
C TYR A 242 3.97 -22.77 -6.84
N THR A 243 2.71 -22.49 -7.15
CA THR A 243 2.28 -21.40 -8.03
C THR A 243 1.75 -20.27 -7.19
N ILE A 244 2.09 -19.02 -7.54
CA ILE A 244 1.55 -17.83 -6.86
C ILE A 244 0.22 -17.48 -7.51
N LEU A 245 -0.82 -17.35 -6.69
CA LEU A 245 -2.11 -16.80 -7.07
C LEU A 245 -2.26 -15.42 -6.45
N GLN A 246 -2.81 -14.49 -7.24
CA GLN A 246 -3.30 -13.22 -6.73
C GLN A 246 -4.70 -13.42 -6.15
N MET A 247 -5.00 -12.72 -5.05
CA MET A 247 -6.38 -12.60 -4.58
C MET A 247 -7.14 -11.70 -5.54
N ASN A 248 -7.90 -12.32 -6.45
CA ASN A 248 -8.58 -11.64 -7.55
C ASN A 248 -10.03 -11.32 -7.25
#